data_AF-A0A7S1EP53-F1
#
_entry.id   AF-A0A7S1EP53-F1
#
_cell.length_a   1.000
_cell.length_b   1.000
_cell.length_c   1.000
_cell.angle_alpha   90.00
_cell.angle_beta   90.00
_cell.angle_gamma   90.00
#
_symmetry.space_group_name_H-M   'P 1'
#
loop_
_entity.id
_entity.type
_entity.pdbx_description
1 polymer ?
#
loop_
_entity_poly.entity_id
_entity_poly.type
_entity_poly.pdbx_seq_one_letter_code
_entity_poly.pdbx_strand_id
1 'polypeptide(L)'
;RAGPRNEIYFEPSEVHAAIVTCGGLCPGINDVIRSIVNTLESGYGVKKISGIRYGFKGFFDPKSEPMVLNRKVVQNIHHIGGSILGSGRGGGDVEKIVESVIARGINMVFVIGGNG
;
A
#
# COMPACT_ATOMS: atom_id res chain seq x y z
N ARG A 1 2.38 20.40 11.09
CA ARG A 1 3.60 19.59 10.89
C ARG A 1 3.26 18.10 11.05
N ALA A 2 3.79 17.25 10.18
CA ALA A 2 3.68 15.80 10.33
C ALA A 2 4.52 15.30 11.52
N GLY A 3 4.07 14.22 12.15
CA GLY A 3 4.76 13.57 13.28
C GLY A 3 3.81 12.63 14.03
N PRO A 4 4.33 11.77 14.92
CA PRO A 4 3.51 10.90 15.76
C PRO A 4 2.57 11.72 16.66
N ARG A 5 1.51 11.06 17.14
CA ARG A 5 0.52 11.61 18.07
C ARG A 5 0.34 10.64 19.24
N ASN A 6 0.08 11.18 20.43
CA ASN A 6 -0.19 10.39 21.63
C ASN A 6 -1.51 9.60 21.48
N GLU A 7 -2.49 10.19 20.81
CA GLU A 7 -3.78 9.56 20.50
C GLU A 7 -3.87 9.33 18.99
N ILE A 8 -4.36 8.13 18.63
CA ILE A 8 -4.53 7.69 17.23
C ILE A 8 -5.99 7.32 16.99
N TYR A 9 -6.47 7.53 15.76
CA TYR A 9 -7.88 7.31 15.41
C TYR A 9 -8.24 5.82 15.28
N PHE A 10 -7.34 5.02 14.73
CA PHE A 10 -7.56 3.60 14.53
C PHE A 10 -6.90 2.78 15.63
N GLU A 11 -7.63 1.80 16.15
CA GLU A 11 -7.06 0.70 16.93
C GLU A 11 -6.19 -0.17 16.01
N PRO A 12 -4.87 -0.31 16.27
CA PRO A 12 -3.99 -1.00 15.32
C PRO A 12 -4.37 -2.43 14.96
N SER A 13 -5.05 -3.14 15.87
CA SER A 13 -5.54 -4.49 15.60
C SER A 13 -6.69 -4.56 14.59
N GLU A 14 -7.43 -3.47 14.39
CA GLU A 14 -8.54 -3.36 13.44
C GLU A 14 -8.10 -2.79 12.07
N VAL A 15 -6.84 -2.38 11.94
CA VAL A 15 -6.32 -1.79 10.69
C VAL A 15 -6.11 -2.86 9.62
N HIS A 16 -6.67 -2.58 8.44
CA HIS A 16 -6.25 -3.20 7.19
C HIS A 16 -5.73 -2.11 6.24
N ALA A 17 -4.41 -2.06 6.12
CA ALA A 17 -3.74 -1.11 5.25
C ALA A 17 -3.52 -1.69 3.84
N ALA A 18 -3.80 -0.89 2.82
CA ALA A 18 -3.43 -1.16 1.44
C ALA A 18 -2.34 -0.18 0.97
N ILE A 19 -1.34 -0.67 0.24
CA ILE A 19 -0.29 0.12 -0.39
C ILE A 19 -0.39 -0.08 -1.90
N VAL A 20 -0.41 1.01 -2.68
CA VAL A 20 -0.44 0.97 -4.14
C VAL A 20 0.61 1.92 -4.71
N THR A 21 1.28 1.49 -5.78
CA THR A 21 2.22 2.34 -6.53
C THR A 21 1.66 2.70 -7.90
N CYS A 22 1.54 3.99 -8.18
CA CYS A 22 0.93 4.56 -9.38
C CYS A 22 1.91 5.47 -10.14
N GLY A 23 1.78 5.50 -11.47
CA GLY A 23 2.54 6.40 -12.34
C GLY A 23 3.88 5.83 -12.82
N GLY A 24 4.85 6.73 -13.07
CA GLY A 24 6.20 6.34 -13.50
C GLY A 24 7.01 5.76 -12.34
N LEU A 25 7.91 4.82 -12.64
CA LEU A 25 8.86 4.31 -11.66
C LEU A 25 9.93 5.37 -11.37
N CYS A 26 10.27 5.51 -10.10
CA CYS A 26 11.31 6.39 -9.59
C CYS A 26 12.19 5.61 -8.60
N PRO A 27 13.49 5.89 -8.49
CA PRO A 27 14.31 5.34 -7.42
C PRO A 27 13.70 5.61 -6.04
N GLY A 28 13.72 4.61 -5.16
CA GLY A 28 13.24 4.73 -3.77
C GLY A 28 11.81 4.28 -3.49
N ILE A 29 11.03 3.86 -4.50
CA ILE A 29 9.65 3.36 -4.27
C ILE A 29 9.65 2.17 -3.31
N ASN A 30 10.58 1.22 -3.50
CA ASN A 30 10.71 0.07 -2.61
C ASN A 30 11.14 0.46 -1.19
N ASP A 31 11.95 1.51 -1.02
CA ASP A 31 12.27 2.07 0.30
C ASP A 31 11.03 2.62 1.01
N VAL A 32 10.16 3.32 0.27
CA VAL A 32 8.88 3.83 0.79
C VAL A 32 7.96 2.68 1.21
N ILE A 33 7.76 1.67 0.35
CA ILE A 33 6.95 0.48 0.68
C ILE A 33 7.50 -0.19 1.94
N ARG A 34 8.81 -0.43 1.99
CA ARG A 34 9.48 -1.06 3.13
C ARG A 34 9.31 -0.25 4.41
N SER A 35 9.47 1.08 4.34
CA SER A 35 9.32 1.95 5.50
C SER A 35 7.89 1.91 6.03
N ILE A 36 6.87 2.02 5.16
CA ILE A 36 5.46 1.96 5.55
C ILE A 36 5.15 0.63 6.24
N VAL A 37 5.53 -0.49 5.62
CA VAL A 37 5.29 -1.84 6.18
C VAL A 37 5.95 -2.01 7.54
N ASN A 38 7.22 -1.61 7.68
CA ASN A 38 7.93 -1.70 8.96
C ASN A 38 7.28 -0.82 10.04
N THR A 39 6.87 0.40 9.71
CA THR A 39 6.21 1.30 10.65
C THR A 39 4.86 0.74 11.09
N LEU A 40 4.04 0.26 10.17
CA LEU A 40 2.73 -0.32 10.50
C LEU A 40 2.88 -1.59 11.35
N GLU A 41 3.71 -2.54 10.92
CA GLU A 41 3.82 -3.85 11.58
C GLU A 41 4.62 -3.80 12.89
N SER A 42 5.79 -3.17 12.90
CA SER A 42 6.65 -3.11 14.09
C SER A 42 6.37 -1.90 14.98
N GLY A 43 6.00 -0.76 14.40
CA GLY A 43 5.76 0.47 15.16
C GLY A 43 4.36 0.52 15.77
N TYR A 44 3.34 0.09 15.03
CA TYR A 44 1.94 0.14 15.47
C TYR A 44 1.33 -1.23 15.75
N GLY A 45 1.94 -2.35 15.31
CA GLY A 45 1.41 -3.69 15.57
C GLY A 45 0.35 -4.17 14.56
N VAL A 46 0.13 -3.42 13.47
CA VAL A 46 -0.83 -3.75 12.40
C VAL A 46 -0.46 -5.09 11.75
N LYS A 47 -1.43 -6.00 11.63
CA LYS A 47 -1.19 -7.37 11.10
C LYS A 47 -1.63 -7.57 9.66
N LYS A 48 -2.57 -6.76 9.16
CA LYS A 48 -3.16 -6.94 7.82
C LYS A 48 -2.70 -5.82 6.90
N ILE A 49 -1.70 -6.11 6.07
CA ILE A 49 -1.14 -5.16 5.10
C ILE A 49 -1.14 -5.80 3.71
N SER A 50 -1.78 -5.14 2.74
CA SER A 50 -1.94 -5.63 1.37
C SER A 50 -1.27 -4.69 0.37
N GLY A 51 -0.47 -5.24 -0.54
CA GLY A 51 0.09 -4.54 -1.69
C GLY A 51 -0.80 -4.72 -2.91
N ILE A 52 -1.37 -3.62 -3.41
CA ILE A 52 -2.17 -3.59 -4.64
C ILE A 52 -1.22 -3.50 -5.83
N ARG A 53 -1.33 -4.45 -6.74
CA ARG A 53 -0.39 -4.59 -7.86
C ARG A 53 -0.78 -3.75 -9.06
N TYR A 54 0.22 -3.24 -9.77
CA TYR A 54 0.06 -2.58 -11.08
C TYR A 54 -0.86 -1.34 -11.06
N GLY A 55 -0.78 -0.53 -10.00
CA GLY A 55 -1.54 0.72 -9.86
C GLY A 55 -3.01 0.51 -9.51
N PHE A 56 -3.85 1.52 -9.77
CA PHE A 56 -5.26 1.52 -9.39
C PHE A 56 -6.08 0.38 -10.00
N LYS A 57 -5.69 -0.10 -11.19
CA LYS A 57 -6.32 -1.25 -11.84
C LYS A 57 -6.28 -2.51 -10.95
N GLY A 58 -5.26 -2.65 -10.10
CA GLY A 58 -5.14 -3.78 -9.19
C GLY A 58 -6.25 -3.88 -8.13
N PHE A 59 -7.02 -2.82 -7.89
CA PHE A 59 -8.17 -2.89 -6.98
C PHE A 59 -9.31 -3.74 -7.57
N PHE A 60 -9.54 -3.64 -8.88
CA PHE A 60 -10.75 -4.19 -9.52
C PHE A 60 -10.47 -5.15 -10.68
N ASP A 61 -9.20 -5.39 -11.02
CA ASP A 61 -8.83 -6.45 -11.96
C ASP A 61 -9.00 -7.82 -11.29
N PRO A 62 -9.94 -8.68 -11.75
CA PRO A 62 -10.18 -9.98 -11.14
C PRO A 62 -8.98 -10.94 -11.25
N LYS A 63 -8.00 -10.63 -12.10
CA LYS A 63 -6.75 -11.40 -12.23
C LYS A 63 -5.64 -10.90 -11.30
N SER A 64 -5.87 -9.80 -10.59
CA SER A 64 -4.88 -9.14 -9.74
C SER A 64 -5.15 -9.40 -8.26
N GLU A 65 -4.56 -10.47 -7.73
CA GLU A 65 -4.59 -10.73 -6.29
C GLU A 65 -3.63 -9.79 -5.53
N PRO A 66 -4.06 -9.16 -4.42
CA PRO A 66 -3.19 -8.38 -3.58
C PRO A 66 -2.04 -9.22 -3.01
N MET A 67 -0.84 -8.64 -2.97
CA MET A 67 0.30 -9.25 -2.29
C MET A 67 0.18 -9.05 -0.78
N VAL A 68 0.32 -10.10 0.03
CA VAL A 68 0.46 -9.93 1.49
C VAL A 68 1.83 -9.31 1.78
N LEU A 69 1.85 -8.21 2.53
CA LEU A 69 3.08 -7.51 2.93
C LEU A 69 3.32 -7.68 4.43
N ASN A 70 4.57 -7.93 4.78
CA ASN A 70 5.09 -7.98 6.14
C ASN A 70 6.61 -7.74 6.11
N ARG A 71 7.25 -7.59 7.27
CA ARG A 71 8.69 -7.35 7.40
C ARG A 71 9.55 -8.33 6.65
N LYS A 72 9.16 -9.61 6.61
CA LYS A 72 9.94 -10.65 5.93
C LYS A 72 9.88 -10.43 4.42
N VAL A 73 8.70 -10.14 3.89
CA VAL A 73 8.49 -9.85 2.46
C VAL A 73 9.25 -8.60 2.01
N VAL A 74 9.28 -7.54 2.82
CA VAL A 74 9.92 -6.27 2.45
C VAL A 74 11.39 -6.13 2.86
N GLN A 75 12.01 -7.16 3.46
CA GLN A 75 13.30 -7.04 4.11
C GLN A 75 14.38 -6.45 3.18
N ASN A 76 14.49 -6.98 1.97
CA ASN A 76 15.58 -6.70 1.02
C ASN A 76 15.14 -5.94 -0.24
N ILE A 77 13.88 -5.49 -0.31
CA ILE A 77 13.33 -4.91 -1.55
C ILE A 77 13.95 -3.57 -1.93
N HIS A 78 14.53 -2.86 -0.96
CA HIS A 78 15.25 -1.60 -1.15
C HIS A 78 16.53 -1.73 -2.00
N HIS A 79 17.06 -2.95 -2.15
CA HIS A 79 18.17 -3.21 -3.09
C HIS A 79 17.70 -3.44 -4.53
N ILE A 80 16.38 -3.52 -4.76
CA ILE A 80 15.78 -3.82 -6.05
C ILE A 80 15.23 -2.53 -6.66
N GLY A 81 15.55 -2.27 -7.93
CA GLY A 81 14.98 -1.15 -8.68
C GLY A 81 13.47 -1.30 -8.95
N GLY A 82 12.80 -0.19 -9.20
CA GLY A 82 11.36 -0.18 -9.50
C GLY A 82 10.47 -0.36 -8.27
N SER A 83 9.40 -1.14 -8.42
CA SER A 83 8.41 -1.43 -7.36
C SER A 83 8.10 -2.92 -7.34
N ILE A 84 8.15 -3.57 -6.16
CA ILE A 84 7.71 -4.97 -5.99
C ILE A 84 6.21 -5.17 -6.27
N LEU A 85 5.42 -4.10 -6.24
CA LEU A 85 4.00 -4.12 -6.59
C LEU A 85 3.77 -3.88 -8.08
N GLY A 86 4.81 -3.47 -8.81
CA GLY A 86 4.68 -2.91 -10.15
C GLY A 86 3.97 -1.55 -10.13
N SER A 87 4.07 -0.79 -11.21
CA SER A 87 3.36 0.49 -11.34
C SER A 87 2.44 0.48 -12.55
N GLY A 88 1.29 1.11 -12.42
CA GLY A 88 0.33 1.31 -13.51
C GLY A 88 0.11 2.80 -13.78
N ARG A 89 -0.14 3.14 -15.06
CA ARG A 89 -0.61 4.48 -15.47
C ARG A 89 -2.10 4.43 -15.80
N GLY A 90 -2.75 5.58 -15.68
CA GLY A 90 -4.17 5.74 -15.96
C GLY A 90 -4.99 5.84 -14.69
N GLY A 91 -5.94 6.79 -14.70
CA GLY A 91 -6.93 6.95 -13.65
C GLY A 91 -7.79 5.70 -13.55
N GLY A 92 -8.02 5.25 -12.31
CA GLY A 92 -8.88 4.10 -12.07
C GLY A 92 -10.36 4.46 -12.07
N ASP A 93 -11.18 3.43 -12.14
CA ASP A 93 -12.62 3.54 -11.92
C ASP A 93 -12.88 3.72 -10.42
N VAL A 94 -13.22 4.94 -10.00
CA VAL A 94 -13.35 5.32 -8.58
C VAL A 94 -14.39 4.47 -7.88
N GLU A 95 -15.54 4.22 -8.52
CA GLU A 95 -16.60 3.38 -7.96
C GLU A 95 -16.08 1.97 -7.68
N LYS A 96 -15.44 1.34 -8.67
CA LYS A 96 -14.84 0.01 -8.49
C LYS A 96 -13.72 -0.03 -7.45
N ILE A 97 -12.93 1.04 -7.32
CA ILE A 97 -11.90 1.13 -6.28
C ILE A 97 -12.55 1.17 -4.90
N VAL A 98 -13.56 2.04 -4.72
CA VAL A 98 -14.27 2.19 -3.44
C VAL A 98 -14.97 0.89 -3.07
N GLU A 99 -15.65 0.24 -4.02
CA GLU A 99 -16.26 -1.08 -3.83
C GLU A 99 -15.22 -2.11 -3.37
N SER A 100 -14.05 -2.16 -4.00
CA SER A 100 -12.97 -3.07 -3.63
C SER A 100 -12.40 -2.78 -2.25
N VAL A 101 -12.22 -1.50 -1.90
CA VAL A 101 -11.77 -1.05 -0.57
C VAL A 101 -12.76 -1.51 0.50
N ILE A 102 -14.06 -1.29 0.30
CA ILE A 102 -15.13 -1.72 1.22
C ILE A 102 -15.18 -3.25 1.31
N ALA A 103 -15.25 -3.95 0.17
CA ALA A 103 -15.38 -5.41 0.13
C ALA A 103 -14.21 -6.15 0.78
N ARG A 104 -13.00 -5.57 0.74
CA ARG A 104 -11.79 -6.12 1.37
C ARG A 104 -11.62 -5.70 2.83
N GLY A 105 -12.44 -4.76 3.30
CA GLY A 105 -12.35 -4.18 4.64
C GLY A 105 -11.11 -3.29 4.85
N ILE A 106 -10.63 -2.64 3.78
CA ILE A 106 -9.48 -1.73 3.85
C ILE A 106 -9.92 -0.40 4.45
N ASN A 107 -9.23 0.04 5.51
CA ASN A 107 -9.52 1.30 6.20
C ASN A 107 -8.35 2.30 6.16
N MET A 108 -7.21 1.91 5.58
CA MET A 108 -6.10 2.81 5.25
C MET A 108 -5.58 2.51 3.85
N VAL A 109 -5.43 3.55 3.01
CA VAL A 109 -4.84 3.41 1.67
C VAL A 109 -3.65 4.35 1.52
N PHE A 110 -2.47 3.79 1.26
CA PHE A 110 -1.25 4.53 0.93
C PHE A 110 -1.05 4.53 -0.57
N VAL A 111 -1.23 5.70 -1.20
CA VAL A 111 -0.98 5.90 -2.62
C VAL A 111 0.41 6.48 -2.80
N ILE A 112 1.30 5.72 -3.45
CA ILE A 112 2.66 6.16 -3.79
C ILE A 112 2.65 6.52 -5.29
N GLY A 113 2.61 7.81 -5.60
CA GLY A 113 2.54 8.30 -6.96
C GLY A 113 2.66 9.83 -7.05
N GLY A 114 2.58 10.35 -8.28
CA GLY A 114 2.58 11.79 -8.55
C GLY A 114 1.17 12.39 -8.63
N ASN A 115 1.04 13.57 -9.25
CA ASN A 115 -0.20 14.37 -9.34
C ASN A 115 -1.34 13.76 -10.18
N GLY A 116 -1.20 12.51 -10.65
CA GLY A 116 -2.11 11.90 -11.62
C GLY A 116 -3.31 11.21 -11.00
#